data_AF-A0AA36APB6-F1
#
_entry.id   AF-A0AA36APB6-F1
#
_cell.length_a   1.000
_cell.length_b   1.000
_cell.length_c   1.000
_cell.angle_alpha   90.00
_cell.angle_beta   90.00
_cell.angle_gamma   90.00
#
_symmetry.space_group_name_H-M   'P 1'
#
loop_
_entity.id
_entity.type
_entity.pdbx_description
1 polymer ?
#
loop_
_entity_poly.entity_id
_entity_poly.type
_entity_poly.pdbx_seq_one_letter_code
_entity_poly.pdbx_strand_id
1 'polypeptide(L)'
;MCHVPAEDKYKTKWTRPGSIQWHITDFVLDLRRYVHNVCNVCVIQRAEFCNDHSLNHTEMKFVIKLKVRPNSMTIPKKLNVTRLKDEAIKEELVKRMDDI
;
A
#
# COMPACT_ATOMS: atom_id res chain seq x y z
N MET A 1 30.20 23.43 -14.29
CA MET A 1 28.76 23.27 -13.97
C MET A 1 28.00 23.05 -15.26
N CYS A 2 27.61 21.81 -15.55
CA CYS A 2 26.79 21.49 -16.71
C CYS A 2 25.31 21.60 -16.30
N HIS A 3 24.59 22.54 -16.88
CA HIS A 3 23.15 22.72 -16.70
C HIS A 3 22.42 21.47 -17.22
N VAL A 4 21.77 20.70 -16.34
CA VAL A 4 20.86 19.63 -16.76
C VAL A 4 19.50 20.28 -17.06
N PRO A 5 18.97 20.14 -18.29
CA PRO A 5 17.66 20.68 -18.64
C PRO A 5 16.57 20.13 -17.72
N ALA A 6 15.57 20.96 -17.40
CA ALA A 6 14.43 20.60 -16.57
C ALA A 6 13.58 19.42 -17.11
N GLU A 7 13.85 18.91 -18.31
CA GLU A 7 13.14 17.75 -18.86
C GLU A 7 13.68 16.40 -18.34
N ASP A 8 14.89 16.41 -17.78
CA ASP A 8 15.63 15.19 -17.42
C ASP A 8 15.72 14.92 -15.90
N LYS A 9 15.12 15.77 -15.08
CA LYS A 9 15.14 15.67 -13.59
C LYS A 9 14.53 14.38 -13.02
N TYR A 10 13.77 13.64 -13.81
CA TYR A 10 13.12 12.38 -13.41
C TYR A 10 13.72 11.14 -14.08
N LYS A 11 14.67 11.31 -15.00
CA LYS A 11 15.28 10.19 -15.73
C LYS A 11 16.61 9.89 -15.07
N THR A 12 16.69 8.78 -14.36
CA THR A 12 17.99 8.24 -13.97
C THR A 12 18.64 7.67 -15.20
N LYS A 13 19.80 8.24 -15.51
CA LYS A 13 20.53 7.91 -16.71
C LYS A 13 21.82 7.20 -16.32
N TRP A 14 22.06 6.08 -16.99
CA TRP A 14 23.36 5.43 -17.08
C TRP A 14 24.01 5.84 -18.39
N THR A 15 25.30 6.18 -18.35
CA THR A 15 26.11 6.34 -19.57
C THR A 15 27.08 5.19 -19.67
N ARG A 16 27.03 4.46 -20.79
CA ARG A 16 28.06 3.47 -21.10
C ARG A 16 29.42 4.16 -21.22
N PRO A 17 30.47 3.70 -20.52
CA PRO A 17 31.81 4.23 -20.71
C PRO A 17 32.22 4.21 -22.19
N GLY A 18 32.61 5.37 -22.72
CA GLY A 18 32.99 5.54 -24.12
C GLY A 18 31.83 5.72 -25.12
N SER A 19 30.58 5.84 -24.65
CA SER A 19 29.41 6.22 -25.46
C SER A 19 28.83 7.56 -24.98
N ILE A 20 28.19 8.32 -25.87
CA ILE A 20 27.42 9.52 -25.54
C ILE A 20 25.93 9.18 -25.28
N GLN A 21 25.53 7.93 -25.54
CA GLN A 21 24.15 7.50 -25.40
C GLN A 21 23.80 7.25 -23.92
N TRP A 22 22.74 7.91 -23.48
CA TRP A 22 22.15 7.72 -22.17
C TRP A 22 21.08 6.62 -22.23
N HIS A 23 21.11 5.71 -21.28
CA HIS A 23 20.10 4.67 -21.12
C HIS A 23 19.35 4.86 -19.80
N ILE A 24 18.04 4.60 -19.81
CA ILE A 24 17.22 4.56 -18.60
C ILE A 24 17.25 3.12 -18.08
N THR A 25 17.99 2.90 -17.00
CA THR A 25 18.19 1.57 -16.39
C THR A 25 17.45 1.40 -15.08
N ASP A 26 17.21 2.51 -14.38
CA ASP A 26 16.78 2.49 -12.99
C ASP A 26 15.36 3.06 -12.86
N PHE A 27 14.47 2.26 -12.28
CA PHE A 27 13.05 2.58 -12.15
C PHE A 27 12.57 2.37 -10.72
N VAL A 28 11.59 3.17 -10.32
CA VAL A 28 10.81 2.91 -9.12
C VAL A 28 9.41 2.53 -9.57
N LEU A 29 9.01 1.30 -9.26
CA LEU A 29 7.72 0.74 -9.66
C LEU A 29 6.79 0.69 -8.45
N ASP A 30 5.57 1.19 -8.61
CA ASP A 30 4.51 1.08 -7.61
C ASP A 30 3.21 0.61 -8.28
N LEU A 31 2.31 0.05 -7.47
CA LEU A 31 0.99 -0.31 -7.93
C LEU A 31 0.17 0.95 -8.22
N ARG A 32 -0.58 0.95 -9.32
CA ARG A 32 -1.42 2.09 -9.74
C ARG A 32 -2.29 2.67 -8.62
N ARG A 33 -2.80 1.82 -7.73
CA ARG A 33 -3.64 2.23 -6.59
C ARG A 33 -2.88 3.02 -5.51
N TYR A 34 -1.55 2.93 -5.44
CA TYR A 34 -0.71 3.57 -4.43
C TYR A 34 0.09 4.76 -4.95
N VAL A 35 -0.01 5.10 -6.24
CA VAL A 35 0.70 6.24 -6.86
C VAL A 35 0.46 7.56 -6.11
N HIS A 36 -0.72 7.74 -5.50
CA HIS A 36 -1.03 8.93 -4.70
C HIS A 36 -0.21 9.05 -3.40
N ASN A 37 0.47 7.99 -2.96
CA ASN A 37 1.36 7.99 -1.81
C ASN A 37 2.78 8.44 -2.16
N VAL A 38 3.10 8.57 -3.44
CA VAL A 38 4.40 9.07 -3.89
C VAL A 38 4.42 10.59 -3.70
N CYS A 39 5.25 11.06 -2.77
CA CYS A 39 5.37 12.47 -2.45
C CYS A 39 6.32 13.19 -3.41
N ASN A 40 7.45 12.55 -3.72
CA ASN A 40 8.49 13.12 -4.56
C ASN A 40 9.28 12.02 -5.27
N VAL A 41 9.66 12.27 -6.52
CA VAL A 41 10.58 11.44 -7.29
C VAL A 41 11.60 12.39 -7.90
N CYS A 42 12.88 12.21 -7.58
CA CYS A 42 13.93 13.01 -8.16
C CYS A 42 15.21 12.20 -8.37
N VAL A 43 16.00 12.66 -9.33
CA VAL A 43 17.33 12.11 -9.58
C VAL A 43 18.36 13.00 -8.90
N ILE A 44 19.14 12.43 -8.00
CA ILE A 44 20.23 13.12 -7.31
C ILE A 44 21.52 12.85 -8.09
N GLN A 45 22.07 13.90 -8.69
CA GLN A 45 23.39 13.85 -9.30
C GLN A 45 24.44 13.76 -8.20
N ARG A 46 25.25 12.70 -8.20
CA ARG A 46 26.32 12.52 -7.21
C ARG A 46 27.45 13.54 -7.41
N ALA A 47 28.13 13.85 -6.31
CA ALA A 47 29.41 14.53 -6.30
C ALA A 47 30.50 13.60 -6.88
N GLU A 48 30.90 13.95 -8.10
CA GLU A 48 32.16 13.73 -8.80
C GLU A 48 32.80 12.33 -9.01
N PHE A 49 32.67 11.27 -8.20
CA PHE A 49 33.74 10.22 -8.33
C PHE A 49 33.51 8.70 -8.19
N CYS A 50 32.32 8.08 -8.22
CA CYS A 50 32.32 6.60 -8.07
C CYS A 50 31.41 5.72 -8.92
N ASN A 51 30.34 6.21 -9.56
CA ASN A 51 29.43 5.34 -10.33
C ASN A 51 29.06 5.98 -11.67
N ASP A 52 28.87 5.14 -12.69
CA ASP A 52 28.28 5.43 -13.99
C ASP A 52 26.75 5.59 -13.94
N HIS A 53 26.15 5.43 -12.76
CA HIS A 53 24.73 5.62 -12.45
C HIS A 53 24.46 6.88 -11.62
N SER A 54 23.32 7.51 -11.87
CA SER A 54 22.74 8.56 -11.01
C SER A 54 21.84 7.95 -9.93
N LEU A 55 21.69 8.62 -8.79
CA LEU A 55 20.89 8.09 -7.68
C LEU A 55 19.41 8.44 -7.88
N ASN A 56 18.56 7.43 -7.99
CA ASN A 56 17.11 7.59 -7.87
C ASN A 56 16.72 7.80 -6.42
N HIS A 57 16.06 8.91 -6.13
CA HIS A 57 15.48 9.19 -4.83
C HIS A 57 13.96 9.25 -4.95
N THR A 58 13.25 8.55 -4.08
CA THR A 58 11.78 8.55 -4.07
C THR A 58 11.28 8.59 -2.64
N GLU A 59 10.45 9.58 -2.36
CA GLU A 59 9.80 9.74 -1.07
C GLU A 59 8.37 9.23 -1.16
N MET A 60 8.00 8.33 -0.25
CA MET A 60 6.69 7.70 -0.22
C MET A 60 6.08 7.75 1.18
N LYS A 61 4.78 7.98 1.24
CA LYS A 61 4.00 7.99 2.48
C LYS A 61 3.33 6.64 2.69
N PHE A 62 3.82 5.85 3.65
CA PHE A 62 3.18 4.60 4.04
C PHE A 62 2.37 4.77 5.32
N VAL A 63 1.12 4.32 5.30
CA VAL A 63 0.31 4.17 6.52
C VAL A 63 0.38 2.71 6.95
N ILE A 64 1.19 2.43 7.97
CA ILE A 64 1.22 1.11 8.60
C ILE A 64 0.06 1.07 9.59
N LYS A 65 -1.04 0.42 9.18
CA LYS A 65 -2.13 0.11 10.13
C LYS A 65 -1.62 -0.96 11.09
N LEU A 66 -1.39 -0.57 12.34
CA LEU A 66 -1.12 -1.53 13.40
C LEU A 66 -2.33 -2.46 13.53
N LYS A 67 -2.07 -3.77 13.57
CA LYS A 67 -3.09 -4.77 13.88
C LYS A 67 -3.44 -4.65 15.36
N VAL A 68 -4.31 -3.68 15.68
CA VAL A 68 -4.88 -3.56 17.03
C VAL A 68 -5.78 -4.77 17.21
N ARG A 69 -5.45 -5.66 18.15
CA ARG A 69 -6.40 -6.68 18.60
C ARG A 69 -7.59 -5.90 19.16
N PRO A 70 -8.82 -6.13 18.67
CA PRO A 70 -9.97 -5.51 19.30
C PRO A 70 -10.08 -6.09 20.71
N ASN A 71 -9.59 -5.35 21.71
CA ASN A 71 -9.74 -5.68 23.13
C ASN A 71 -11.21 -5.69 23.57
N SER A 72 -12.15 -5.38 22.67
CA SER A 72 -13.57 -5.21 22.92
C SER A 72 -14.43 -5.64 21.74
N MET A 73 -14.03 -6.67 20.97
CA MET A 73 -15.07 -7.39 20.23
C MET A 73 -16.01 -7.95 21.30
N THR A 74 -17.15 -7.30 21.48
CA THR A 74 -18.27 -7.83 22.25
C THR A 74 -18.58 -9.16 21.62
N ILE A 75 -18.06 -10.24 22.23
CA ILE A 75 -18.40 -11.60 21.84
C ILE A 75 -19.93 -11.60 21.83
N PRO A 76 -20.58 -11.96 20.70
CA PRO A 76 -22.02 -12.04 20.65
C PRO A 76 -22.47 -12.85 21.87
N LYS A 77 -23.29 -12.24 22.73
CA LYS A 77 -23.76 -12.91 23.94
C LYS A 77 -24.31 -14.27 23.51
N LYS A 78 -23.79 -15.34 24.11
CA LYS A 78 -24.22 -16.71 23.80
C LYS A 78 -25.75 -16.73 23.76
N LEU A 79 -26.33 -17.20 22.65
CA LEU A 79 -27.77 -17.23 22.47
C LEU A 79 -28.40 -17.93 23.67
N ASN A 80 -29.29 -17.22 24.37
CA ASN A 80 -29.92 -17.77 25.56
C ASN A 80 -31.03 -18.74 25.15
N VAL A 81 -30.68 -20.02 25.08
CA VAL A 81 -31.58 -21.12 24.69
C VAL A 81 -32.38 -21.70 25.87
N THR A 82 -32.32 -21.11 27.07
CA THR A 82 -33.03 -21.67 28.24
C THR A 82 -34.55 -21.73 28.04
N ARG A 83 -35.10 -20.76 27.32
CA ARG A 83 -36.54 -20.69 27.01
C ARG A 83 -36.99 -21.72 25.97
N LEU A 84 -36.07 -22.29 25.20
CA LEU A 84 -36.38 -23.37 24.24
C LEU A 84 -36.57 -24.73 24.94
N LYS A 85 -36.41 -24.82 26.26
CA LYS A 85 -36.74 -26.03 27.02
C LYS A 85 -38.24 -26.20 27.25
N ASP A 86 -39.01 -25.13 27.07
CA ASP A 86 -40.46 -25.15 27.16
C ASP A 86 -41.03 -25.50 25.78
N GLU A 87 -41.82 -26.57 25.70
CA GLU A 87 -42.41 -27.05 24.44
C GLU A 87 -43.40 -26.03 23.86
N ALA A 88 -44.11 -25.27 24.69
CA ALA A 88 -45.03 -24.24 24.20
C ALA A 88 -44.29 -23.12 23.43
N ILE A 89 -43.10 -22.75 23.92
CA ILE A 89 -42.26 -21.71 23.31
C ILE A 89 -41.62 -22.21 22.01
N LYS A 90 -41.29 -23.51 21.93
CA LYS A 90 -40.81 -24.13 20.68
C LYS A 90 -41.89 -24.12 19.60
N GLU A 91 -43.10 -24.51 19.93
CA GLU A 91 -44.21 -24.54 18.97
C GLU A 91 -44.56 -23.13 18.45
N GLU A 92 -44.55 -22.12 19.32
CA GLU A 92 -44.74 -20.72 18.92
C GLU A 92 -43.63 -20.25 17.98
N LEU A 93 -42.37 -20.61 18.27
CA LEU A 93 -41.22 -20.25 17.44
C LEU A 93 -41.30 -20.89 16.05
N VAL A 94 -41.64 -22.18 15.97
CA VAL A 94 -41.79 -22.90 14.70
C VAL A 94 -42.86 -22.26 13.84
N LYS A 95 -44.04 -21.97 14.41
CA LYS A 95 -45.09 -21.24 13.70
C LYS A 95 -44.61 -19.90 13.12
N ARG A 96 -43.91 -19.10 13.94
CA ARG A 96 -43.35 -17.82 13.50
C ARG A 96 -42.28 -17.93 12.41
N MET A 97 -41.56 -19.05 12.36
CA MET A 97 -40.55 -19.29 11.34
C MET A 97 -41.17 -19.76 10.02
N ASP A 98 -42.29 -20.47 10.08
CA ASP A 98 -43.06 -20.91 8.90
C ASP A 98 -43.87 -19.78 8.25
N ASP A 99 -44.10 -18.68 8.97
CA ASP A 99 -44.78 -17.46 8.49
C ASP A 99 -43.85 -16.47 7.75
N ILE A 100 -42.56 -16.78 7.58
CA ILE A 100 -41.53 -15.94 6.92
C ILE A 100 -41.16 -16.53 5.55
#